data_AF-A0A6P9EA08-F1
#
_entry.id   AF-A0A6P9EA08-F1
#
_cell.length_a   1.000
_cell.length_b   1.000
_cell.length_c   1.000
_cell.angle_alpha   90.00
_cell.angle_beta   90.00
_cell.angle_gamma   90.00
#
_symmetry.space_group_name_H-M   'P 1'
#
loop_
_entity.id
_entity.type
_entity.pdbx_description
1 polymer ?
#
loop_
_entity_poly.entity_id
_entity_poly.type
_entity_poly.pdbx_seq_one_letter_code
_entity_poly.pdbx_strand_id
1 'polypeptide(L)'
;MAGGGEAQAPTSSLSLEKQFEDFRVQLQESGSLRERIRAMAMEIESTTRLMYASLLLVHQSRPTPELLEKAKAQIGVLKELYNRLAEVLRECDGQYYRYHGDWRSETQTVVSLLAFMHWLETGSLLMHSEAEEKLGCIFFALFLLL
;
A
#
# COMPACT_ATOMS: atom_id res chain seq x y z
N MET A 1 24.62 65.88 14.17
CA MET A 1 25.26 64.56 14.03
C MET A 1 24.17 63.55 13.73
N ALA A 2 24.46 62.65 12.80
CA ALA A 2 23.51 61.88 11.99
C ALA A 2 22.55 60.98 12.78
N GLY A 3 21.33 60.88 12.25
CA GLY A 3 20.22 60.13 12.82
C GLY A 3 20.39 58.62 12.73
N GLY A 4 19.85 57.93 13.75
CA GLY A 4 19.74 56.48 13.79
C GLY A 4 18.72 55.99 12.78
N GLY A 5 19.19 55.22 11.80
CA GLY A 5 18.33 54.37 10.98
C GLY A 5 18.08 53.08 11.73
N GLU A 6 16.89 52.92 12.29
CA GLU A 6 16.38 51.61 12.65
C GLU A 6 16.31 50.78 11.36
N ALA A 7 17.18 49.77 11.26
CA ALA A 7 17.10 48.78 10.21
C ALA A 7 15.81 47.98 10.42
N GLN A 8 14.73 48.41 9.77
CA GLN A 8 13.58 47.56 9.52
C GLN A 8 14.08 46.30 8.80
N ALA A 9 14.21 45.20 9.54
CA ALA A 9 14.29 43.89 8.93
C ALA A 9 13.08 43.78 7.98
N PRO A 10 13.29 43.45 6.70
CA PRO A 10 12.24 43.60 5.72
C PRO A 10 11.17 42.56 6.04
N THR A 11 9.92 42.98 6.17
CA THR A 11 8.72 42.15 6.37
C THR A 11 8.63 40.97 5.39
N SER A 12 9.35 41.02 4.27
CA SER A 12 9.52 39.93 3.31
C SER A 12 10.32 38.72 3.83
N SER A 13 11.31 38.90 4.72
CA SER A 13 12.09 37.77 5.26
C SER A 13 11.25 36.92 6.22
N LEU A 14 10.51 37.57 7.13
CA LEU A 14 9.54 36.93 8.02
C LEU A 14 8.45 36.17 7.24
N SER A 15 8.01 36.73 6.10
CA SER A 15 7.05 36.07 5.21
C SER A 15 7.63 34.86 4.47
N LEU A 16 8.94 34.83 4.18
CA LEU A 16 9.61 33.68 3.57
C LEU A 16 9.89 32.59 4.60
N GLU A 17 10.39 32.96 5.77
CA GLU A 17 10.63 32.04 6.90
C GLU A 17 9.37 31.27 7.27
N LYS A 18 8.21 31.95 7.32
CA LYS A 18 6.92 31.30 7.53
C LYS A 18 6.58 30.28 6.43
N GLN A 19 6.78 30.63 5.15
CA GLN A 19 6.52 29.71 4.04
C GLN A 19 7.40 28.45 4.11
N PHE A 20 8.69 28.60 4.43
CA PHE A 20 9.58 27.45 4.61
C PHE A 20 9.14 26.57 5.77
N GLU A 21 8.67 27.17 6.87
CA GLU A 21 8.16 26.41 8.01
C GLU A 21 6.88 25.65 7.64
N ASP A 22 5.95 26.28 6.93
CA ASP A 22 4.73 25.62 6.43
C ASP A 22 5.08 24.44 5.49
N PHE A 23 6.04 24.61 4.57
CA PHE A 23 6.54 23.52 3.71
C PHE A 23 7.21 22.41 4.52
N ARG A 24 7.97 22.75 5.56
CA ARG A 24 8.65 21.78 6.43
C ARG A 24 7.63 20.90 7.15
N VAL A 25 6.56 21.49 7.68
CA VAL A 25 5.46 20.77 8.33
C VAL A 25 4.78 19.82 7.34
N GLN A 26 4.40 20.31 6.15
CA GLN A 26 3.79 19.47 5.11
C GLN A 26 4.66 18.29 4.68
N LEU A 27 5.98 18.50 4.53
CA LEU A 27 6.92 17.43 4.22
C LEU A 27 7.02 16.39 5.33
N GLN A 28 7.03 16.83 6.59
CA GLN A 28 7.08 15.95 7.74
C GLN A 28 5.82 15.08 7.84
N GLU A 29 4.64 15.66 7.67
CA GLU A 29 3.36 14.94 7.64
C GLU A 29 3.31 13.93 6.49
N SER A 30 3.69 14.36 5.28
CA SER A 30 3.79 13.46 4.13
C SER A 30 4.81 12.34 4.33
N GLY A 31 5.90 12.60 5.07
CA GLY A 31 6.92 11.61 5.41
C GLY A 31 6.36 10.55 6.35
N SER A 32 5.71 10.99 7.44
CA SER A 32 5.08 10.11 8.43
C SER A 32 3.99 9.22 7.80
N LEU A 33 3.16 9.77 6.91
CA LEU A 33 2.16 9.00 6.18
C LEU A 33 2.81 7.90 5.33
N ARG A 34 3.87 8.23 4.60
CA ARG A 34 4.61 7.29 3.75
C ARG A 34 5.24 6.15 4.56
N GLU A 35 5.77 6.44 5.75
CA GLU A 35 6.30 5.42 6.65
C GLU A 35 5.22 4.44 7.12
N ARG A 36 4.03 4.94 7.49
CA ARG A 36 2.89 4.10 7.87
C ARG A 36 2.43 3.20 6.72
N ILE A 37 2.35 3.75 5.51
CA ILE A 37 2.01 2.99 4.30
C ILE A 37 3.03 1.87 4.06
N ARG A 38 4.33 2.16 4.16
CA ARG A 38 5.39 1.15 3.98
C ARG A 38 5.37 0.07 5.04
N ALA A 39 5.05 0.41 6.30
CA ALA A 39 4.86 -0.58 7.34
C ALA A 39 3.73 -1.56 6.96
N MET A 40 2.60 -1.06 6.42
CA MET A 40 1.53 -1.93 5.91
C MET A 40 1.98 -2.77 4.71
N ALA A 41 2.73 -2.19 3.77
CA ALA A 41 3.27 -2.94 2.64
C ALA A 41 4.20 -4.09 3.11
N MET A 42 5.05 -3.87 4.11
CA MET A 42 5.90 -4.92 4.70
C MET A 42 5.08 -6.03 5.39
N GLU A 43 3.99 -5.68 6.08
CA GLU A 43 3.08 -6.68 6.67
C GLU A 43 2.36 -7.52 5.58
N ILE A 44 1.93 -6.88 4.50
CA ILE A 44 1.34 -7.55 3.32
C ILE A 44 2.37 -8.48 2.69
N GLU A 45 3.59 -8.00 2.44
CA GLU A 45 4.67 -8.80 1.87
C GLU A 45 4.97 -10.04 2.73
N SER A 46 5.06 -9.87 4.05
CA SER A 46 5.32 -10.96 4.99
C SER A 46 4.23 -12.03 4.95
N THR A 47 2.97 -11.62 5.00
CA THR A 47 1.81 -12.52 4.89
C THR A 47 1.80 -13.23 3.54
N THR A 48 2.12 -12.51 2.47
CA THR A 48 2.18 -13.03 1.09
C THR A 48 3.27 -14.08 0.94
N ARG A 49 4.44 -13.92 1.59
CA ARG A 49 5.51 -14.93 1.59
C ARG A 49 5.08 -16.26 2.22
N LEU A 50 4.23 -16.23 3.24
CA LEU A 50 3.67 -17.46 3.86
C LEU A 50 2.73 -18.20 2.90
N MET A 51 1.89 -17.45 2.18
CA MET A 51 1.02 -17.99 1.13
C MET A 51 1.86 -18.60 0.00
N TYR A 52 2.85 -17.86 -0.49
CA TYR A 52 3.78 -18.30 -1.53
C TYR A 52 4.50 -19.61 -1.16
N ALA A 53 5.07 -19.68 0.05
CA ALA A 53 5.77 -20.85 0.53
C ALA A 53 4.87 -22.11 0.59
N SER A 54 3.57 -21.93 0.89
CA SER A 54 2.61 -23.02 0.88
C SER A 54 2.27 -23.49 -0.54
N LEU A 55 2.02 -22.55 -1.45
CA LEU A 55 1.62 -22.86 -2.83
C LEU A 55 2.76 -23.48 -3.65
N LEU A 56 4.02 -23.07 -3.45
CA LEU A 56 5.17 -23.61 -4.18
C LEU A 56 5.36 -25.13 -3.99
N LEU A 57 4.85 -25.70 -2.90
CA LEU A 57 4.95 -27.13 -2.64
C LEU A 57 4.18 -27.98 -3.65
N VAL A 58 3.28 -27.39 -4.45
CA VAL A 58 2.61 -28.09 -5.56
C VAL A 58 3.61 -28.63 -6.58
N HIS A 59 4.76 -27.97 -6.77
CA HIS A 59 5.82 -28.42 -7.67
C HIS A 59 6.60 -29.63 -7.13
N GLN A 60 6.37 -30.03 -5.86
CA GLN A 60 7.01 -31.17 -5.20
C GLN A 60 6.09 -32.40 -5.13
N SER A 61 5.05 -32.48 -5.97
CA SER A 61 4.08 -33.58 -6.00
C SER A 61 3.31 -33.79 -4.69
N ARG A 62 3.12 -32.73 -3.89
CA ARG A 62 2.33 -32.79 -2.66
C ARG A 62 0.81 -32.71 -2.94
N PRO A 63 -0.05 -33.27 -2.06
CA PRO A 63 -1.49 -33.16 -2.21
C PRO A 63 -1.95 -31.70 -2.20
N THR A 64 -2.60 -31.26 -3.29
CA THR A 64 -3.10 -29.89 -3.46
C THR A 64 -4.05 -29.40 -2.33
N PRO A 65 -4.97 -30.21 -1.79
CA PRO A 65 -5.96 -29.72 -0.81
C PRO A 65 -5.35 -29.13 0.47
N GLU A 66 -4.38 -29.80 1.09
CA GLU A 66 -3.76 -29.33 2.34
C GLU A 66 -2.95 -28.04 2.15
N LEU A 67 -2.37 -27.85 0.96
CA LEU A 67 -1.61 -26.65 0.61
C LEU A 67 -2.53 -25.45 0.43
N LEU A 68 -3.67 -25.68 -0.24
CA LEU A 68 -4.69 -24.66 -0.47
C LEU A 68 -5.30 -24.17 0.84
N GLU A 69 -5.58 -25.06 1.80
CA GLU A 69 -6.11 -24.65 3.10
C GLU A 69 -5.15 -23.73 3.86
N LYS A 70 -3.84 -24.01 3.83
CA LYS A 70 -2.82 -23.13 4.43
C LYS A 70 -2.74 -21.77 3.73
N ALA A 71 -2.83 -21.75 2.40
CA ALA A 71 -2.84 -20.53 1.61
C ALA A 71 -4.10 -19.69 1.89
N LYS A 72 -5.28 -20.33 1.93
CA LYS A 72 -6.57 -19.68 2.22
C LYS A 72 -6.60 -19.00 3.59
N ALA A 73 -5.96 -19.59 4.58
CA ALA A 73 -5.85 -18.99 5.92
C ALA A 73 -5.20 -17.59 5.87
N GLN A 74 -4.31 -17.33 4.89
CA GLN A 74 -3.68 -16.02 4.73
C GLN A 74 -4.59 -14.96 4.08
N ILE A 75 -5.65 -15.37 3.38
CA ILE A 75 -6.57 -14.44 2.68
C ILE A 75 -7.28 -13.54 3.68
N GLY A 76 -7.73 -14.09 4.81
CA GLY A 76 -8.37 -13.31 5.87
C GLY A 76 -7.43 -12.23 6.43
N VAL A 77 -6.18 -12.60 6.70
CA VAL A 77 -5.15 -11.67 7.18
C VAL A 77 -4.86 -10.60 6.14
N LEU A 78 -4.71 -10.97 4.86
CA LEU A 78 -4.51 -10.01 3.77
C LEU A 78 -5.69 -9.04 3.67
N LYS A 79 -6.94 -9.52 3.75
CA LYS A 79 -8.13 -8.67 3.74
C LYS A 79 -8.12 -7.64 4.87
N GLU A 80 -7.73 -8.04 6.08
CA GLU A 80 -7.59 -7.11 7.21
C GLU A 80 -6.49 -6.06 6.98
N LEU A 81 -5.33 -6.47 6.46
CA LEU A 81 -4.22 -5.56 6.13
C LEU A 81 -4.62 -4.54 5.06
N TYR A 82 -5.33 -4.99 4.03
CA TYR A 82 -5.85 -4.14 2.98
C TYR A 82 -6.92 -3.17 3.47
N ASN A 83 -7.81 -3.60 4.38
CA ASN A 83 -8.76 -2.71 5.05
C ASN A 83 -8.03 -1.64 5.87
N ARG A 84 -6.99 -2.01 6.63
CA ARG A 84 -6.18 -1.06 7.39
C ARG A 84 -5.44 -0.08 6.47
N LEU A 85 -4.89 -0.55 5.35
CA LEU A 85 -4.30 0.31 4.33
C LEU A 85 -5.36 1.28 3.78
N ALA A 86 -6.58 0.82 3.51
CA ALA A 86 -7.67 1.69 3.06
C ALA A 86 -7.99 2.81 4.05
N GLU A 87 -7.99 2.52 5.35
CA GLU A 87 -8.18 3.55 6.41
C GLU A 87 -7.06 4.60 6.37
N VAL A 88 -5.79 4.18 6.24
CA VAL A 88 -4.65 5.10 6.12
C VAL A 88 -4.78 5.97 4.87
N LEU A 89 -5.25 5.42 3.75
CA LEU A 89 -5.41 6.16 2.50
C LEU A 89 -6.55 7.18 2.53
N ARG A 90 -7.53 7.05 3.43
CA ARG A 90 -8.57 8.09 3.61
C ARG A 90 -7.99 9.39 4.16
N GLU A 91 -6.86 9.34 4.85
CA GLU A 91 -6.17 10.54 5.35
C GLU A 91 -5.54 11.37 4.21
N CYS A 92 -5.37 10.78 3.01
CA CYS A 92 -4.76 11.42 1.85
C CYS A 92 -5.66 11.40 0.61
N ASP A 93 -6.95 11.70 0.81
CA ASP A 93 -7.93 11.77 -0.27
C ASP A 93 -7.41 12.61 -1.47
N GLY A 94 -7.65 12.12 -2.68
CA GLY A 94 -7.10 12.69 -3.92
C GLY A 94 -5.61 12.46 -4.18
N GLN A 95 -4.86 11.85 -3.25
CA GLN A 95 -3.41 11.58 -3.40
C GLN A 95 -3.06 10.09 -3.56
N TYR A 96 -4.04 9.24 -3.87
CA TYR A 96 -3.84 7.79 -4.03
C TYR A 96 -2.59 7.45 -4.86
N TYR A 97 -2.47 8.00 -6.07
CA TYR A 97 -1.35 7.72 -6.97
C TYR A 97 0.01 8.26 -6.51
N ARG A 98 0.03 9.27 -5.64
CA ARG A 98 1.27 9.81 -5.08
C ARG A 98 2.00 8.77 -4.23
N TYR A 99 1.24 7.96 -3.49
CA TYR A 99 1.77 6.95 -2.59
C TYR A 99 1.65 5.53 -3.16
N HIS A 100 0.82 5.30 -4.18
CA HIS A 100 0.53 3.97 -4.75
C HIS A 100 1.76 3.12 -5.03
N GLY A 101 2.88 3.72 -5.45
CA GLY A 101 4.13 3.01 -5.69
C GLY A 101 4.70 2.29 -4.46
N ASP A 102 4.34 2.70 -3.24
CA ASP A 102 4.85 2.12 -1.99
C ASP A 102 4.19 0.76 -1.62
N TRP A 103 3.09 0.34 -2.27
CA TRP A 103 2.43 -0.97 -2.05
C TRP A 103 2.02 -1.72 -3.33
N ARG A 104 2.34 -1.15 -4.50
CA ARG A 104 1.90 -1.68 -5.80
C ARG A 104 2.46 -3.08 -6.06
N SER A 105 3.74 -3.30 -5.81
CA SER A 105 4.43 -4.58 -6.06
C SER A 105 3.85 -5.71 -5.21
N GLU A 106 3.55 -5.40 -3.96
CA GLU A 106 2.98 -6.33 -2.98
C GLU A 106 1.59 -6.73 -3.46
N THR A 107 0.81 -5.76 -3.94
CA THR A 107 -0.53 -6.01 -4.48
C THR A 107 -0.52 -6.85 -5.75
N GLN A 108 0.40 -6.59 -6.68
CA GLN A 108 0.60 -7.43 -7.86
C GLN A 108 0.92 -8.88 -7.47
N THR A 109 1.77 -9.06 -6.46
CA THR A 109 2.17 -10.37 -5.97
C THR A 109 1.02 -11.11 -5.31
N VAL A 110 0.24 -10.41 -4.47
CA VAL A 110 -0.97 -10.98 -3.85
C VAL A 110 -1.96 -11.45 -4.91
N VAL A 111 -2.29 -10.61 -5.89
CA VAL A 111 -3.24 -10.97 -6.95
C VAL A 111 -2.73 -12.14 -7.78
N SER A 112 -1.44 -12.15 -8.13
CA SER A 112 -0.82 -13.28 -8.85
C SER A 112 -1.01 -14.60 -8.09
N LEU A 113 -0.82 -14.59 -6.76
CA LEU A 113 -0.98 -15.79 -5.95
C LEU A 113 -2.44 -16.19 -5.73
N LEU A 114 -3.36 -15.23 -5.61
CA LEU A 114 -4.79 -15.52 -5.57
C LEU A 114 -5.24 -16.16 -6.89
N ALA A 115 -4.78 -15.65 -8.02
CA ALA A 115 -5.08 -16.22 -9.33
C ALA A 115 -4.49 -17.62 -9.49
N PHE A 116 -3.24 -17.82 -9.04
CA PHE A 116 -2.60 -19.13 -9.07
C PHE A 116 -3.34 -20.16 -8.20
N MET A 117 -3.71 -19.78 -6.98
CA MET A 117 -4.50 -20.61 -6.08
C MET A 117 -5.86 -20.97 -6.68
N HIS A 118 -6.58 -20.00 -7.25
CA HIS A 118 -7.88 -20.22 -7.91
C HIS A 118 -7.76 -21.15 -9.12
N TRP A 119 -6.69 -21.03 -9.90
CA TRP A 119 -6.40 -21.93 -11.01
C TRP A 119 -6.13 -23.37 -10.53
N LEU A 120 -5.38 -23.55 -9.44
CA LEU A 120 -5.16 -24.86 -8.84
C LEU A 120 -6.46 -25.54 -8.36
N GLU A 121 -7.47 -24.74 -7.99
CA GLU A 121 -8.77 -25.23 -7.50
C GLU A 121 -9.76 -25.52 -8.62
N THR A 122 -9.85 -24.62 -9.60
CA THR A 122 -10.96 -24.60 -10.57
C THR A 122 -10.51 -24.88 -12.00
N GLY A 123 -9.21 -24.77 -12.28
CA GLY A 123 -8.66 -24.78 -13.64
C GLY A 123 -8.99 -23.53 -14.47
N SER A 124 -9.57 -22.49 -13.84
CA SER A 124 -10.00 -21.26 -14.51
C SER A 124 -9.19 -20.04 -14.05
N LEU A 125 -9.36 -18.91 -14.73
CA LEU A 125 -8.75 -17.63 -14.35
C LEU A 125 -9.63 -16.92 -13.31
N LEU A 126 -9.00 -16.38 -12.27
CA LEU A 126 -9.68 -15.57 -11.26
C LEU A 126 -10.15 -14.25 -11.86
N MET A 127 -11.43 -13.93 -11.69
CA MET A 127 -12.00 -12.67 -12.14
C MET A 127 -11.65 -11.54 -11.17
N HIS A 128 -11.62 -10.32 -11.70
CA HIS A 128 -11.34 -9.12 -10.92
C HIS A 128 -12.25 -8.96 -9.69
N SER A 129 -13.57 -9.10 -9.89
CA SER A 129 -14.56 -8.99 -8.81
C SER A 129 -14.34 -10.02 -7.69
N GLU A 130 -13.86 -11.22 -8.04
CA GLU A 130 -13.54 -12.26 -7.06
C GLU A 130 -12.28 -11.91 -6.26
N ALA A 131 -11.27 -11.31 -6.90
CA ALA A 131 -10.09 -10.80 -6.21
C ALA A 131 -10.45 -9.63 -5.26
N GLU A 132 -11.31 -8.72 -5.70
CA GLU A 132 -11.84 -7.61 -4.89
C GLU A 132 -12.58 -8.13 -3.66
N GLU A 133 -13.46 -9.11 -3.82
CA GLU A 133 -14.22 -9.71 -2.72
C GLU A 133 -13.29 -10.37 -1.68
N LYS A 134 -12.29 -11.13 -2.16
CA LYS A 134 -11.30 -11.80 -1.32
C LYS A 134 -10.47 -10.81 -0.51
N LEU A 135 -10.09 -9.67 -1.10
CA LEU A 135 -9.24 -8.66 -0.45
C LEU A 135 -10.02 -7.54 0.25
N GLY A 136 -11.34 -7.48 0.07
CA GLY A 136 -12.18 -6.43 0.65
C GLY A 136 -11.91 -5.04 0.05
N CYS A 137 -11.36 -4.97 -1.15
CA CYS A 137 -10.85 -3.74 -1.75
C CYS A 137 -11.52 -3.42 -3.08
N ILE A 138 -11.93 -2.17 -3.26
CA ILE A 138 -12.42 -1.59 -4.53
C ILE A 138 -11.24 -1.05 -5.38
N PHE A 139 -10.01 -1.09 -4.87
CA PHE A 139 -8.82 -0.46 -5.48
C PHE A 139 -8.42 -1.02 -6.84
N PHE A 140 -9.02 -2.13 -7.28
CA PHE A 140 -8.55 -2.85 -8.46
C PHE A 140 -9.06 -2.27 -9.79
N ALA A 141 -10.12 -1.43 -9.78
CA ALA A 141 -10.67 -0.82 -11.00
C ALA A 141 -9.65 0.00 -11.84
N LEU A 142 -8.45 0.26 -11.31
CA LEU A 142 -7.36 0.99 -11.95
C LEU A 142 -6.13 0.14 -12.29
N PHE A 143 -6.16 -1.18 -12.05
CA PHE A 143 -4.98 -2.04 -12.12
C PHE A 143 -4.70 -2.65 -13.52
N LEU A 144 -5.62 -2.54 -14.49
CA LEU A 144 -5.53 -3.21 -15.81
C LEU A 144 -5.28 -2.26 -17.01
N LEU A 145 -4.81 -1.03 -16.79
CA LEU A 145 -4.31 -0.18 -17.88
C LEU A 145 -2.81 -0.38 -18.18
N LEU A 146 -2.22 -1.51 -17.75
CA LEU A 146 -0.93 -2.01 -18.20
C LEU A 146 -0.98 -3.52 -18.43
#